data_AF-A0A430MBM0-F1
#
_entry.id   AF-A0A430MBM0-F1
#
_cell.length_a   1.000
_cell.length_b   1.000
_cell.length_c   1.000
_cell.angle_alpha   90.00
_cell.angle_beta   90.00
_cell.angle_gamma   90.00
#
_symmetry.space_group_name_H-M   'P 1'
#
loop_
_entity.id
_entity.type
_entity.pdbx_description
1 polymer ?
#
loop_
_entity_poly.entity_id
_entity_poly.type
_entity_poly.pdbx_seq_one_letter_code
_entity_poly.pdbx_strand_id
1 'polypeptide(L)'
;MVDSNHIDSSFTVTSGALCFGTLSNMHQGAQAPIQSPPTPSPRLTGTVVAHKFEHNVPAKNGTWNVYKLRDINSSRVDGWFVAHQDVDPLLELTKILRVAGSPYEETENTFNNDATRAERVFLVNRYDWGYYVGGNAVEEVDDEEDELASSNTIGITDYAHGNALVQKWARQKSRKRKSSENGVWMYIPDAEYMWGRFGFNDDYTEAHSFLYFTQRTDFSKTVFPGQITALKEN
;
A
#
# COMPACT_ATOMS: atom_id res chain seq x y z
N MET A 1 -26.04 16.71 2.38
CA MET A 1 -25.11 16.61 3.51
C MET A 1 -23.94 15.79 3.00
N VAL A 2 -22.76 16.39 2.91
CA VAL A 2 -21.53 15.71 2.50
C VAL A 2 -21.11 14.88 3.71
N ASP A 3 -21.10 13.56 3.58
CA ASP A 3 -20.61 12.70 4.64
C ASP A 3 -19.14 13.03 4.89
N SER A 4 -18.78 13.21 6.16
CA SER A 4 -17.40 13.39 6.61
C SER A 4 -16.49 12.30 6.03
N ASN A 5 -15.24 12.62 5.68
CA ASN A 5 -14.17 11.69 5.30
C ASN A 5 -14.17 10.45 6.22
N HIS A 6 -14.88 9.39 5.83
CA HIS A 6 -15.13 8.25 6.71
C HIS A 6 -13.86 7.41 6.83
N ILE A 7 -13.30 7.41 8.04
CA ILE A 7 -12.18 6.55 8.42
C ILE A 7 -12.72 5.14 8.65
N ASP A 8 -12.21 4.17 7.89
CA ASP A 8 -12.62 2.76 7.99
C ASP A 8 -12.03 2.08 9.24
N SER A 9 -10.76 2.36 9.50
CA SER A 9 -10.05 1.95 10.70
C SER A 9 -8.81 2.83 10.91
N SER A 10 -8.15 2.68 12.04
CA SER A 10 -6.87 3.32 12.31
C SER A 10 -5.92 2.36 13.01
N PHE A 11 -4.62 2.60 12.87
CA PHE A 11 -3.58 1.90 13.63
C PHE A 11 -2.49 2.88 14.05
N THR A 12 -1.63 2.47 14.97
CA THR A 12 -0.57 3.32 15.53
C THR A 12 0.80 2.82 15.11
N VAL A 13 1.68 3.75 14.73
CA VAL A 13 3.10 3.52 14.50
C VAL A 13 3.88 4.09 15.68
N THR A 14 4.72 3.26 16.31
CA THR A 14 5.52 3.64 17.48
C THR A 14 7.01 3.41 17.25
N SER A 15 7.35 2.53 16.32
CA SER A 15 8.71 2.11 16.04
C SER A 15 9.49 3.04 15.11
N GLY A 16 8.84 4.06 14.54
CA GLY A 16 9.40 4.94 13.51
C GLY A 16 9.51 4.28 12.14
N ALA A 17 8.87 3.12 11.93
CA ALA A 17 8.91 2.40 10.68
C ALA A 17 7.68 1.52 10.46
N LEU A 18 7.42 1.17 9.20
CA LEU A 18 6.39 0.24 8.76
C LEU A 18 7.02 -0.98 8.10
N CYS A 19 6.40 -2.15 8.28
CA CYS A 19 6.57 -3.31 7.40
C CYS A 19 5.37 -3.40 6.46
N PHE A 20 5.58 -3.77 5.20
CA PHE A 20 4.50 -3.75 4.20
C PHE A 20 4.61 -4.86 3.14
N GLY A 21 3.46 -5.20 2.54
CA GLY A 21 3.35 -6.16 1.44
C GLY A 21 2.58 -7.43 1.80
N THR A 22 2.90 -8.54 1.14
CA THR A 22 2.38 -9.87 1.51
C THR A 22 2.91 -10.31 2.90
N LEU A 23 2.39 -11.38 3.50
CA LEU A 23 2.92 -11.85 4.79
C LEU A 23 4.40 -12.20 4.73
N SER A 24 4.85 -12.85 3.66
CA SER A 24 6.27 -13.14 3.43
C SER A 24 7.11 -11.86 3.32
N ASN A 25 6.61 -10.83 2.63
CA ASN A 25 7.28 -9.54 2.54
C ASN A 25 7.38 -8.84 3.90
N MET A 26 6.27 -8.79 4.65
CA MET A 26 6.25 -8.20 5.97
C MET A 26 7.17 -8.95 6.94
N HIS A 27 7.23 -10.28 6.85
CA HIS A 27 8.12 -11.10 7.68
C HIS A 27 9.58 -10.78 7.39
N GLN A 28 9.96 -10.70 6.12
CA GLN A 28 11.29 -10.25 5.71
C GLN A 28 11.58 -8.85 6.24
N GLY A 29 10.66 -7.91 6.04
CA GLY A 29 10.82 -6.53 6.48
C GLY A 29 10.97 -6.38 7.98
N ALA A 30 10.32 -7.22 8.78
CA ALA A 30 10.44 -7.22 10.24
C ALA A 30 11.73 -7.90 10.75
N GLN A 31 12.48 -8.59 9.88
CA GLN A 31 13.76 -9.22 10.21
C GLN A 31 14.97 -8.41 9.70
N ALA A 32 14.76 -7.61 8.66
CA ALA A 32 15.78 -6.71 8.13
C ALA A 32 15.88 -5.43 8.99
N PRO A 33 17.07 -4.82 9.13
CA PRO A 33 17.19 -3.49 9.70
C PRO A 33 16.27 -2.48 9.00
N ILE A 34 15.81 -1.48 9.74
CA ILE A 34 15.04 -0.37 9.15
C ILE A 34 15.91 0.28 8.07
N GLN A 35 15.44 0.23 6.83
CA GLN A 35 16.17 0.79 5.71
C GLN A 35 16.14 2.32 5.75
N SER A 36 17.19 2.95 5.22
CA SER A 36 17.09 4.36 4.85
C SER A 36 15.96 4.56 3.82
N PRO A 37 15.37 5.76 3.72
CA PRO A 37 14.33 6.05 2.75
C PRO A 37 14.70 5.54 1.35
N PRO A 38 13.89 4.66 0.74
CA PRO A 38 14.28 3.88 -0.41
C PRO A 38 14.50 4.74 -1.66
N THR A 39 15.60 4.48 -2.37
CA THR A 39 15.88 5.02 -3.72
C THR A 39 16.28 3.91 -4.68
N PRO A 40 15.45 2.87 -4.86
CA PRO A 40 15.86 1.72 -5.66
C PRO A 40 15.86 2.11 -7.13
N SER A 41 16.97 1.82 -7.80
CA SER A 41 16.98 1.83 -9.26
C SER A 41 16.24 0.59 -9.79
N PRO A 42 15.43 0.72 -10.85
CA PRO A 42 14.82 -0.42 -11.52
C PRO A 42 15.88 -1.42 -11.97
N ARG A 43 15.65 -2.72 -11.76
CA ARG A 43 16.55 -3.80 -12.17
C ARG A 43 15.80 -4.78 -13.06
N LEU A 44 16.43 -5.13 -14.18
CA LEU A 44 15.93 -6.21 -15.05
C LEU A 44 16.16 -7.56 -14.35
N THR A 45 15.08 -8.31 -14.14
CA THR A 45 15.10 -9.69 -13.63
C THR A 45 14.48 -10.62 -14.68
N GLY A 46 15.32 -11.13 -15.59
CA GLY A 46 14.84 -11.88 -16.74
C GLY A 46 14.07 -10.99 -17.73
N THR A 47 12.76 -11.22 -17.86
CA THR A 47 11.87 -10.44 -18.76
C THR A 47 11.06 -9.36 -18.04
N VAL A 48 11.22 -9.22 -16.71
CA VAL A 48 10.48 -8.25 -15.91
C VAL A 48 11.43 -7.24 -15.26
N VAL A 49 10.88 -6.11 -14.81
CA VAL A 49 11.62 -5.07 -14.08
C VAL A 49 11.08 -5.00 -12.66
N ALA A 50 11.97 -5.15 -11.69
CA ALA A 50 11.66 -5.08 -10.26
C ALA A 50 12.66 -4.17 -9.53
N HIS A 51 12.27 -3.70 -8.37
CA HIS A 51 13.10 -2.93 -7.44
C HIS A 51 13.56 -3.83 -6.29
N LYS A 52 14.73 -3.53 -5.74
CA LYS A 52 15.24 -4.22 -4.55
C LYS A 52 15.16 -3.28 -3.35
N PHE A 53 14.41 -3.67 -2.33
CA PHE A 53 14.30 -3.00 -1.03
C PHE A 53 13.81 -4.02 0.02
N GLU A 54 13.88 -3.67 1.31
CA GLU A 54 13.74 -4.64 2.41
C GLU A 54 12.28 -4.83 2.91
N HIS A 55 11.27 -4.31 2.23
CA HIS A 55 9.86 -4.35 2.66
C HIS A 55 9.57 -3.77 4.05
N ASN A 56 10.47 -2.91 4.54
CA ASN A 56 10.22 -1.98 5.62
C ASN A 56 10.52 -0.55 5.16
N VAL A 57 10.03 0.47 5.85
CA VAL A 57 10.26 1.88 5.48
C VAL A 57 10.19 2.77 6.72
N PRO A 58 11.06 3.79 6.85
CA PRO A 58 10.90 4.81 7.88
C PRO A 58 9.53 5.47 7.75
N ALA A 59 8.85 5.68 8.86
CA ALA A 59 7.48 6.16 8.86
C ALA A 59 7.21 7.05 10.06
N LYS A 60 6.35 8.04 9.84
CA LYS A 60 5.95 8.99 10.87
C LYS A 60 5.23 8.25 12.00
N ASN A 61 5.72 8.44 13.22
CA ASN A 61 5.08 7.93 14.44
C ASN A 61 3.75 8.62 14.69
N GLY A 62 2.78 7.86 15.21
CA GLY A 62 1.45 8.35 15.56
C GLY A 62 0.34 7.53 14.91
N THR A 63 -0.86 8.08 14.88
CA THR A 63 -2.05 7.42 14.33
C THR A 63 -2.06 7.52 12.81
N TRP A 64 -2.31 6.40 12.15
CA TRP A 64 -2.54 6.29 10.72
C TRP A 64 -4.00 5.90 10.48
N ASN A 65 -4.71 6.72 9.71
CA ASN A 65 -6.09 6.51 9.32
C ASN A 65 -6.16 5.76 7.99
N VAL A 66 -7.09 4.82 7.91
CA VAL A 66 -7.31 3.97 6.74
C VAL A 66 -8.63 4.37 6.07
N TYR A 67 -8.60 4.53 4.76
CA TYR A 67 -9.71 4.95 3.93
C TYR A 67 -9.94 3.91 2.81
N LYS A 68 -11.19 3.47 2.66
CA LYS A 68 -11.61 2.63 1.53
C LYS A 68 -11.92 3.51 0.33
N LEU A 69 -11.20 3.33 -0.76
CA LEU A 69 -11.54 3.94 -2.05
C LEU A 69 -12.53 3.03 -2.76
N ARG A 70 -13.57 3.62 -3.38
CA ARG A 70 -14.68 2.86 -3.97
C ARG A 70 -15.01 3.36 -5.36
N ASP A 71 -15.55 2.50 -6.20
CA ASP A 71 -16.16 2.90 -7.47
C ASP A 71 -17.38 3.80 -7.21
N ILE A 72 -17.59 4.81 -8.04
CA ILE A 72 -18.71 5.76 -7.91
C ILE A 72 -20.08 5.10 -8.09
N ASN A 73 -20.14 3.99 -8.84
CA ASN A 73 -21.37 3.25 -9.15
C ASN A 73 -21.53 1.99 -8.28
N SER A 74 -20.58 1.69 -7.39
CA SER A 74 -20.59 0.46 -6.60
C SER A 74 -20.08 0.67 -5.18
N SER A 75 -20.61 -0.13 -4.25
CA SER A 75 -20.09 -0.15 -2.88
C SER A 75 -18.77 -0.92 -2.75
N ARG A 76 -18.28 -1.51 -3.85
CA ARG A 76 -17.04 -2.29 -3.93
C ARG A 76 -15.82 -1.44 -3.58
N VAL A 77 -14.89 -2.05 -2.87
CA VAL A 77 -13.58 -1.46 -2.59
C VAL A 77 -12.69 -1.68 -3.80
N ASP A 78 -12.19 -0.58 -4.36
CA ASP A 78 -11.32 -0.56 -5.55
C ASP A 78 -9.89 -0.17 -5.21
N GLY A 79 -9.66 0.38 -4.03
CA GLY A 79 -8.35 0.77 -3.54
C GLY A 79 -8.41 1.09 -2.05
N TRP A 80 -7.22 1.29 -1.48
CA TRP A 80 -7.08 1.70 -0.10
C TRP A 80 -6.09 2.84 -0.02
N PHE A 81 -6.41 3.82 0.82
CA PHE A 81 -5.48 4.89 1.15
C PHE A 81 -5.27 4.93 2.65
N VAL A 82 -4.01 5.06 3.06
CA VAL A 82 -3.62 5.18 4.46
C VAL A 82 -2.85 6.48 4.60
N ALA A 83 -3.14 7.27 5.63
CA ALA A 83 -2.41 8.51 5.89
C ALA A 83 -2.27 8.75 7.39
N HIS A 84 -1.13 9.32 7.79
CA HIS A 84 -0.94 9.82 9.15
C HIS A 84 -1.99 10.88 9.46
N GLN A 85 -2.47 10.94 10.71
CA GLN A 85 -3.56 11.83 11.14
C GLN A 85 -3.32 13.33 10.88
N ASP A 86 -2.06 13.73 10.76
CA ASP A 86 -1.66 15.12 10.49
C ASP A 86 -1.59 15.46 8.99
N VAL A 87 -1.85 14.49 8.11
CA VAL A 87 -1.80 14.67 6.65
C VAL A 87 -3.23 14.87 6.14
N ASP A 88 -3.44 15.88 5.29
CA ASP A 88 -4.68 15.99 4.52
C ASP A 88 -4.73 14.82 3.51
N PRO A 89 -5.63 13.84 3.70
CA PRO A 89 -5.58 12.63 2.90
C PRO A 89 -5.95 12.86 1.44
N LEU A 90 -6.82 13.83 1.16
CA LEU A 90 -7.25 14.12 -0.22
C LEU A 90 -6.13 14.83 -0.98
N LEU A 91 -5.55 15.87 -0.38
CA LEU A 91 -4.44 16.60 -1.01
C LEU A 91 -3.26 15.67 -1.30
N GLU A 92 -2.92 14.79 -0.36
CA GLU A 92 -1.81 13.84 -0.50
C GLU A 92 -2.10 12.77 -1.55
N LEU A 93 -3.31 12.22 -1.57
CA LEU A 93 -3.72 11.24 -2.58
C LEU A 93 -3.71 11.84 -3.98
N THR A 94 -4.25 13.06 -4.16
CA THR A 94 -4.22 13.77 -5.44
C THR A 94 -2.78 14.04 -5.89
N LYS A 95 -1.88 14.43 -4.99
CA LYS A 95 -0.45 14.58 -5.29
C LYS A 95 0.14 13.27 -5.80
N ILE A 96 -0.08 12.16 -5.11
CA ILE A 96 0.44 10.84 -5.50
C ILE A 96 -0.07 10.45 -6.89
N LEU A 97 -1.37 10.62 -7.16
CA LEU A 97 -1.98 10.24 -8.45
C LEU A 97 -1.48 11.09 -9.61
N ARG A 98 -1.25 12.39 -9.39
CA ARG A 98 -0.64 13.29 -10.39
C ARG A 98 0.75 12.79 -10.79
N VAL A 99 1.55 12.35 -9.83
CA VAL A 99 2.96 11.97 -10.04
C VAL A 99 3.09 10.56 -10.60
N ALA A 100 2.38 9.60 -10.01
CA ALA A 100 2.58 8.17 -10.22
C ALA A 100 1.28 7.38 -10.01
N GLY A 101 0.26 7.71 -10.81
CA GLY A 101 -1.03 7.02 -10.85
C GLY A 101 -0.97 5.58 -11.40
N SER A 102 -2.11 5.09 -11.88
CA SER A 102 -2.20 3.75 -12.46
C SER A 102 -1.41 3.65 -13.76
N PRO A 103 -0.59 2.59 -13.97
CA PRO A 103 0.11 2.38 -15.24
C PRO A 103 -0.83 2.00 -16.39
N TYR A 104 -2.12 1.79 -16.12
CA TYR A 104 -3.16 1.56 -17.12
C TYR A 104 -3.94 2.83 -17.48
N GLU A 105 -3.58 3.96 -16.88
CA GLU A 105 -4.07 5.28 -17.22
C GLU A 105 -2.92 6.13 -17.77
N GLU A 106 -3.23 7.32 -18.28
CA GLU A 106 -2.19 8.30 -18.57
C GLU A 106 -1.46 8.69 -17.28
N THR A 107 -0.19 8.29 -17.18
CA THR A 107 0.69 8.62 -16.07
C THR A 107 2.11 8.83 -16.57
N GLU A 108 2.79 9.83 -16.02
CA GLU A 108 4.15 10.21 -16.44
C GLU A 108 5.21 9.23 -15.92
N ASN A 109 4.98 8.64 -14.73
CA ASN A 109 6.00 7.85 -14.04
C ASN A 109 5.47 6.48 -13.62
N THR A 110 5.98 5.44 -14.27
CA THR A 110 5.64 4.03 -13.97
C THR A 110 6.70 3.32 -13.12
N PHE A 111 7.87 3.94 -12.90
CA PHE A 111 8.99 3.43 -12.11
C PHE A 111 9.58 4.52 -11.22
N ASN A 112 10.32 4.11 -10.19
CA ASN A 112 11.08 5.05 -9.37
C ASN A 112 12.15 5.74 -10.22
N ASN A 113 12.13 7.07 -10.20
CA ASN A 113 13.04 7.94 -10.94
C ASN A 113 13.20 9.30 -10.21
N ASP A 114 14.01 10.19 -10.77
CA ASP A 114 14.29 11.51 -10.17
C ASP A 114 13.02 12.37 -10.01
N ALA A 115 12.05 12.26 -10.92
CA ALA A 115 10.78 13.01 -10.84
C ALA A 115 9.91 12.54 -9.68
N THR A 116 9.72 11.23 -9.52
CA THR A 116 9.00 10.65 -8.38
C THR A 116 9.69 11.00 -7.06
N ARG A 117 11.04 11.00 -7.04
CA ARG A 117 11.83 11.41 -5.87
C ARG A 117 11.68 12.89 -5.56
N ALA A 118 11.67 13.76 -6.57
CA ALA A 118 11.46 15.19 -6.40
C ALA A 118 10.12 15.50 -5.72
N GLU A 119 9.07 14.75 -6.08
CA GLU A 119 7.72 14.86 -5.52
C GLU A 119 7.48 14.01 -4.27
N ARG A 120 8.54 13.36 -3.76
CA ARG A 120 8.51 12.56 -2.53
C ARG A 120 7.59 11.34 -2.59
N VAL A 121 7.46 10.75 -3.77
CA VAL A 121 6.65 9.55 -4.01
C VAL A 121 7.57 8.36 -4.27
N PHE A 122 7.36 7.27 -3.54
CA PHE A 122 8.05 6.00 -3.72
C PHE A 122 7.09 4.95 -4.27
N LEU A 123 7.48 4.30 -5.37
CA LEU A 123 6.66 3.34 -6.09
C LEU A 123 7.03 1.91 -5.71
N VAL A 124 6.01 1.12 -5.42
CA VAL A 124 6.08 -0.34 -5.34
C VAL A 124 5.20 -0.93 -6.44
N ASN A 125 5.81 -1.65 -7.39
CA ASN A 125 5.15 -2.14 -8.59
C ASN A 125 4.80 -3.63 -8.49
N ARG A 126 4.01 -4.13 -9.45
CA ARG A 126 3.47 -5.50 -9.44
C ARG A 126 4.50 -6.62 -9.24
N TYR A 127 5.75 -6.40 -9.62
CA TYR A 127 6.84 -7.37 -9.50
C TYR A 127 7.75 -7.15 -8.30
N ASP A 128 7.41 -6.17 -7.46
CA ASP A 128 8.15 -5.87 -6.24
C ASP A 128 7.54 -6.61 -5.03
N TRP A 129 6.61 -7.55 -5.24
CA TRP A 129 5.90 -8.27 -4.19
C TRP A 129 6.22 -9.77 -4.19
N GLY A 130 6.18 -10.38 -3.01
CA GLY A 130 6.16 -11.82 -2.79
C GLY A 130 7.16 -12.63 -3.63
N TYR A 131 6.63 -13.58 -4.42
CA TYR A 131 7.39 -14.57 -5.21
C TYR A 131 8.54 -13.97 -6.04
N TYR A 132 8.37 -12.75 -6.57
CA TYR A 132 9.33 -12.15 -7.49
C TYR A 132 10.58 -11.56 -6.81
N VAL A 133 10.49 -11.27 -5.52
CA VAL A 133 11.56 -10.59 -4.76
C VAL A 133 12.28 -11.52 -3.77
N GLY A 134 11.89 -12.80 -3.75
CA GLY A 134 12.45 -13.81 -2.84
C GLY A 134 12.00 -13.61 -1.39
N GLY A 135 12.49 -14.47 -0.49
CA GLY A 135 12.13 -14.45 0.92
C GLY A 135 11.70 -15.82 1.44
N ASN A 136 11.67 -15.98 2.76
CA ASN A 136 11.15 -17.19 3.38
C ASN A 136 9.63 -17.21 3.23
N ALA A 137 9.11 -18.30 2.65
CA ALA A 137 7.67 -18.50 2.59
C ALA A 137 7.10 -18.56 4.01
N VAL A 138 6.07 -17.76 4.26
CA VAL A 138 5.22 -17.92 5.44
C VAL A 138 4.16 -18.95 5.06
N GLU A 139 3.99 -19.99 5.88
CA GLU A 139 2.87 -20.93 5.70
C GLU A 139 1.57 -20.22 6.09
N GLU A 140 0.64 -20.13 5.14
CA GLU A 140 -0.64 -19.45 5.30
C GLU A 140 -1.79 -20.45 5.20
N VAL A 141 -2.91 -20.16 5.86
CA VAL A 141 -4.16 -20.89 5.63
C VAL A 141 -4.65 -20.58 4.21
N ASP A 142 -4.81 -21.64 3.40
CA ASP A 142 -5.33 -21.54 2.04
C ASP A 142 -6.72 -20.88 1.99
N ASP A 143 -6.91 -19.99 1.01
CA ASP A 143 -8.20 -19.35 0.74
C ASP A 143 -8.81 -19.98 -0.52
N GLU A 144 -9.36 -21.18 -0.38
CA GLU A 144 -9.99 -21.95 -1.47
C GLU A 144 -11.13 -21.20 -2.20
N GLU A 145 -11.67 -20.15 -1.60
CA GLU A 145 -12.76 -19.35 -2.16
C GLU A 145 -12.27 -18.14 -2.96
N ASP A 146 -10.97 -17.82 -2.92
CA ASP A 146 -10.35 -16.74 -3.70
C ASP A 146 -8.93 -17.18 -4.10
N GLU A 147 -8.84 -17.86 -5.25
CA GLU A 147 -7.56 -18.34 -5.81
C GLU A 147 -6.56 -17.20 -6.06
N LEU A 148 -7.03 -15.94 -6.13
CA LEU A 148 -6.23 -14.75 -6.36
C LEU A 148 -5.88 -13.99 -5.07
N ALA A 149 -6.23 -14.53 -3.89
CA ALA A 149 -6.02 -13.90 -2.59
C ALA A 149 -4.57 -13.40 -2.37
N SER A 150 -3.58 -14.10 -2.92
CA SER A 150 -2.15 -13.73 -2.82
C SER A 150 -1.74 -12.56 -3.74
N SER A 151 -2.61 -12.16 -4.66
CA SER A 151 -2.38 -11.15 -5.70
C SER A 151 -3.29 -9.93 -5.59
N ASN A 152 -4.10 -9.87 -4.53
CA ASN A 152 -5.06 -8.79 -4.28
C ASN A 152 -5.16 -8.38 -2.80
N THR A 153 -4.22 -8.86 -1.97
CA THR A 153 -4.11 -8.48 -0.55
C THR A 153 -2.70 -8.07 -0.18
N ILE A 154 -2.61 -7.04 0.67
CA ILE A 154 -1.37 -6.65 1.34
C ILE A 154 -1.66 -6.15 2.75
N GLY A 155 -0.65 -6.21 3.61
CA GLY A 155 -0.67 -5.62 4.95
C GLY A 155 0.29 -4.44 5.08
N ILE A 156 0.00 -3.60 6.07
CA ILE A 156 0.92 -2.59 6.62
C ILE A 156 0.86 -2.70 8.14
N THR A 157 2.03 -2.74 8.78
CA THR A 157 2.13 -2.83 10.24
C THR A 157 3.25 -1.96 10.78
N ASP A 158 3.12 -1.50 12.03
CA ASP A 158 4.24 -0.99 12.81
C ASP A 158 5.37 -2.02 12.85
N TYR A 159 6.60 -1.58 12.57
CA TYR A 159 7.75 -2.48 12.41
C TYR A 159 7.99 -3.36 13.65
N ALA A 160 7.86 -2.79 14.86
CA ALA A 160 8.03 -3.53 16.12
C ALA A 160 7.02 -4.68 16.30
N HIS A 161 5.87 -4.60 15.63
CA HIS A 161 4.78 -5.57 15.75
C HIS A 161 4.64 -6.48 14.51
N GLY A 162 5.47 -6.27 13.47
CA GLY A 162 5.38 -6.97 12.19
C GLY A 162 5.39 -8.49 12.34
N ASN A 163 6.37 -9.05 13.04
CA ASN A 163 6.47 -10.51 13.24
C ASN A 163 5.25 -11.09 13.97
N ALA A 164 4.77 -10.44 15.03
CA ALA A 164 3.63 -10.92 15.80
C ALA A 164 2.34 -10.90 14.97
N LEU A 165 2.13 -9.85 14.18
CA LEU A 165 0.96 -9.75 13.30
C LEU A 165 1.02 -10.72 12.13
N VAL A 166 2.19 -10.94 11.53
CA VAL A 166 2.37 -11.99 10.50
C VAL A 166 1.92 -13.35 11.04
N GLN A 167 2.41 -13.76 12.21
CA GLN A 167 2.06 -15.05 12.81
C GLN A 167 0.56 -15.17 13.14
N LYS A 168 -0.07 -14.06 13.55
CA LYS A 168 -1.51 -14.00 13.83
C LYS A 168 -2.35 -14.09 12.55
N TRP A 169 -1.95 -13.38 11.50
CA TRP A 169 -2.68 -13.32 10.24
C TRP A 169 -2.48 -14.56 9.37
N ALA A 170 -1.33 -15.23 9.45
CA ALA A 170 -1.06 -16.50 8.77
C ALA A 170 -2.09 -17.60 9.12
N ARG A 171 -2.65 -17.56 10.33
CA ARG A 171 -3.68 -18.50 10.82
C ARG A 171 -5.10 -18.18 10.34
N GLN A 172 -5.26 -17.19 9.48
CA GLN A 172 -6.55 -16.73 8.97
C GLN A 172 -6.51 -16.68 7.44
N LYS A 173 -7.63 -17.07 6.83
CA LYS A 173 -7.88 -16.84 5.39
C LYS A 173 -7.63 -15.37 5.06
N SER A 174 -6.96 -15.10 3.93
CA SER A 174 -6.45 -13.76 3.61
C SER A 174 -7.55 -12.69 3.66
N ARG A 175 -8.70 -12.94 3.03
CA ARG A 175 -9.84 -11.99 3.02
C ARG A 175 -10.55 -11.80 4.36
N LYS A 176 -10.22 -12.62 5.37
CA LYS A 176 -10.82 -12.57 6.72
C LYS A 176 -9.90 -11.91 7.76
N ARG A 177 -8.65 -11.61 7.39
CA ARG A 177 -7.71 -10.89 8.25
C ARG A 177 -8.27 -9.50 8.57
N LYS A 178 -8.36 -9.19 9.85
CA LYS A 178 -8.87 -7.92 10.34
C LYS A 178 -7.73 -6.97 10.69
N SER A 179 -8.01 -5.68 10.59
CA SER A 179 -7.19 -4.62 11.16
C SER A 179 -6.93 -4.87 12.65
N SER A 180 -5.82 -4.32 13.11
CA SER A 180 -5.37 -4.35 14.49
C SER A 180 -4.91 -2.96 14.91
N GLU A 181 -4.66 -2.78 16.20
CA GLU A 181 -4.11 -1.53 16.74
C GLU A 181 -2.75 -1.14 16.12
N ASN A 182 -2.00 -2.10 15.57
CA ASN A 182 -0.63 -1.90 15.10
C ASN A 182 -0.47 -2.19 13.61
N GLY A 183 -1.58 -2.29 12.86
CA GLY A 183 -1.54 -2.48 11.43
C GLY A 183 -2.87 -2.86 10.81
N VAL A 184 -2.93 -2.73 9.49
CA VAL A 184 -4.11 -2.97 8.67
C VAL A 184 -3.82 -4.05 7.63
N TRP A 185 -4.84 -4.85 7.33
CA TRP A 185 -4.85 -5.77 6.20
C TRP A 185 -5.83 -5.24 5.15
N MET A 186 -5.35 -5.05 3.92
CA MET A 186 -6.09 -4.44 2.84
C MET A 186 -6.39 -5.48 1.76
N TYR A 187 -7.66 -5.61 1.42
CA TYR A 187 -8.17 -6.57 0.44
C TYR A 187 -8.98 -5.85 -0.63
N ILE A 188 -8.70 -6.16 -1.90
CA ILE A 188 -9.49 -5.69 -3.04
C ILE A 188 -10.08 -6.94 -3.70
N PRO A 189 -11.40 -7.18 -3.61
CA PRO A 189 -12.02 -8.39 -4.15
C PRO A 189 -11.89 -8.46 -5.66
N ASP A 190 -11.89 -9.67 -6.23
CA ASP A 190 -11.83 -9.95 -7.67
C ASP A 190 -10.81 -9.08 -8.41
N ALA A 191 -9.59 -8.99 -7.87
CA ALA A 191 -8.51 -8.19 -8.43
C ALA A 191 -7.22 -9.00 -8.53
N GLU A 192 -6.27 -8.45 -9.25
CA GLU A 192 -4.96 -9.04 -9.53
C GLU A 192 -4.01 -7.92 -9.99
N TYR A 193 -2.72 -8.17 -9.80
CA TYR A 193 -1.62 -7.22 -9.92
C TYR A 193 -1.75 -6.02 -8.97
N MET A 194 -0.74 -5.84 -8.13
CA MET A 194 -0.79 -4.91 -7.01
C MET A 194 0.19 -3.77 -7.22
N TRP A 195 -0.21 -2.56 -6.84
CA TRP A 195 0.65 -1.40 -6.80
C TRP A 195 0.52 -0.68 -5.47
N GLY A 196 1.66 -0.19 -4.99
CA GLY A 196 1.80 0.61 -3.79
C GLY A 196 2.45 1.94 -4.13
N ARG A 197 2.04 3.03 -3.48
CA ARG A 197 2.70 4.33 -3.56
C ARG A 197 2.82 4.89 -2.17
N PHE A 198 4.04 5.09 -1.69
CA PHE A 198 4.26 5.82 -0.45
C PHE A 198 4.45 7.30 -0.76
N GLY A 199 3.77 8.16 0.01
CA GLY A 199 4.14 9.56 0.13
C GLY A 199 5.05 9.76 1.33
N PHE A 200 6.08 10.57 1.14
CA PHE A 200 7.00 10.99 2.20
C PHE A 200 6.82 12.46 2.54
N ASN A 201 7.34 12.84 3.70
CA ASN A 201 7.51 14.23 4.09
C ASN A 201 8.45 15.00 3.14
N ASP A 202 8.53 16.31 3.33
CA ASP A 202 9.28 17.23 2.45
C ASP A 202 10.79 16.92 2.36
N ASP A 203 11.35 16.33 3.41
CA ASP A 203 12.76 15.94 3.48
C ASP A 203 13.04 14.52 2.94
N TYR A 204 11.98 13.77 2.56
CA TYR A 204 12.06 12.35 2.21
C TYR A 204 12.73 11.50 3.30
N THR A 205 12.39 11.73 4.57
CA THR A 205 12.95 11.00 5.70
C THR A 205 12.00 9.97 6.27
N GLU A 206 10.69 10.23 6.21
CA GLU A 206 9.66 9.35 6.75
C GLU A 206 8.44 9.31 5.83
N ALA A 207 7.91 8.10 5.62
CA ALA A 207 6.63 7.92 4.97
C ALA A 207 5.51 8.45 5.88
N HIS A 208 4.50 9.08 5.29
CA HIS A 208 3.32 9.59 6.01
C HIS A 208 1.99 9.20 5.34
N SER A 209 2.06 8.50 4.22
CA SER A 209 0.89 8.03 3.48
C SER A 209 1.24 6.82 2.61
N PHE A 210 0.22 6.03 2.27
CA PHE A 210 0.34 4.89 1.37
C PHE A 210 -0.96 4.67 0.59
N LEU A 211 -0.84 4.57 -0.73
CA LEU A 211 -1.91 4.18 -1.65
C LEU A 211 -1.70 2.74 -2.11
N TYR A 212 -2.73 1.91 -2.00
CA TYR A 212 -2.80 0.57 -2.53
C TYR A 212 -3.91 0.45 -3.58
N PHE A 213 -3.58 -0.09 -4.75
CA PHE A 213 -4.52 -0.28 -5.85
C PHE A 213 -4.10 -1.44 -6.75
N THR A 214 -4.94 -1.75 -7.74
CA THR A 214 -4.75 -2.90 -8.65
C THR A 214 -4.95 -2.49 -10.10
N GLN A 215 -4.83 -3.45 -11.03
CA GLN A 215 -4.99 -3.15 -12.47
C GLN A 215 -6.43 -2.73 -12.81
N ARG A 216 -7.38 -3.08 -11.94
CA ARG A 216 -8.81 -2.82 -12.13
C ARG A 216 -9.23 -1.47 -11.55
N THR A 217 -8.35 -0.80 -10.80
CA THR A 217 -8.64 0.50 -10.21
C THR A 217 -8.61 1.57 -11.31
N ASP A 218 -9.77 2.16 -11.59
CA ASP A 218 -9.95 3.29 -12.50
C ASP A 218 -10.19 4.55 -11.66
N PHE A 219 -9.18 5.41 -11.54
CA PHE A 219 -9.25 6.62 -10.71
C PHE A 219 -10.20 7.68 -11.27
N SER A 220 -10.64 7.56 -12.53
CA SER A 220 -11.73 8.38 -13.10
C SER A 220 -13.13 7.97 -12.62
N LYS A 221 -13.23 6.79 -12.00
CA LYS A 221 -14.46 6.28 -11.39
C LYS A 221 -14.32 6.01 -9.89
N THR A 222 -13.11 6.05 -9.35
CA THR A 222 -12.86 5.82 -7.93
C THR A 222 -13.06 7.12 -7.16
N VAL A 223 -13.78 7.06 -6.04
CA VAL A 223 -14.03 8.17 -5.12
C VAL A 223 -13.38 7.94 -3.77
N PHE A 224 -13.02 9.04 -3.11
CA PHE A 224 -12.64 9.03 -1.70
C PHE A 224 -13.89 8.98 -0.80
N PRO A 225 -13.83 8.39 0.41
CA PRO A 225 -14.97 8.39 1.33
C PRO A 225 -15.60 9.77 1.55
N GLY A 226 -16.91 9.86 1.38
CA GLY A 226 -17.66 11.11 1.54
C GLY A 226 -17.64 12.04 0.32
N GLN A 227 -16.86 11.72 -0.72
CA GLN A 227 -16.81 12.47 -1.97
C GLN A 227 -17.72 11.84 -3.03
N ILE A 228 -18.23 12.69 -3.93
CA ILE A 228 -19.02 12.28 -5.10
C ILE A 228 -18.26 12.49 -6.41
N THR A 229 -17.13 13.20 -6.36
CA THR A 229 -16.26 13.45 -7.51
C THR A 229 -15.17 12.40 -7.54
N ALA A 230 -14.83 11.94 -8.74
CA ALA A 230 -13.73 11.00 -8.96
C ALA A 230 -12.38 11.59 -8.55
N LEU A 231 -11.43 10.70 -8.22
CA LEU A 231 -10.09 11.05 -7.81
C LEU A 231 -9.23 11.63 -8.94
N LYS A 232 -9.60 11.38 -10.19
CA LYS A 232 -8.95 11.92 -11.38
C LYS A 232 -9.99 12.42 -12.37
N GLU A 233 -9.76 13.59 -12.93
CA GLU A 233 -10.55 14.09 -14.06
C GLU A 233 -10.06 13.44 -15.36
N ASN A 234 -11.00 13.12 -16.26
CA ASN A 234 -10.71 12.56 -17.58
C ASN A 234 -10.14 13.61 -18.54
#